data_AF-A0A418JIS1-F1
#
_entry.id   AF-A0A418JIS1-F1
#
_cell.length_a   1.000
_cell.length_b   1.000
_cell.length_c   1.000
_cell.angle_alpha   90.00
_cell.angle_beta   90.00
_cell.angle_gamma   90.00
#
_symmetry.space_group_name_H-M   'P 1'
#
loop_
_entity.id
_entity.type
_entity.pdbx_description
1 polymer ?
#
loop_
_entity_poly.entity_id
_entity_poly.type
_entity_poly.pdbx_seq_one_letter_code
_entity_poly.pdbx_strand_id
1 'polypeptide(L)'
;MLLSKRSNRILKALYKKEKAYKTSPEPEYKKDFNVIKLTFMQIKNMFPNDSYASVAMTIKFLLEETYIHTDIVGSENTFDIDALDNGNYKLIIGEKGITYLEQKNYVLFAKIVPLIISIVSFIISILTLIIN
;
A
#
# COMPACT_ATOMS: atom_id res chain seq x y z
N MET A 1 12.42 1.73 -8.62
CA MET A 1 11.78 0.66 -9.43
C MET A 1 10.27 0.83 -9.36
N LEU A 2 9.54 0.75 -10.47
CA LEU A 2 8.08 0.90 -10.48
C LEU A 2 7.44 -0.47 -10.22
N LEU A 3 6.69 -0.60 -9.11
CA LEU A 3 5.97 -1.83 -8.80
C LEU A 3 4.78 -2.02 -9.75
N SER A 4 4.43 -3.29 -10.01
CA SER A 4 3.26 -3.65 -10.81
C SER A 4 1.96 -3.08 -10.22
N LYS A 5 0.91 -2.96 -11.04
CA LYS A 5 -0.42 -2.53 -10.58
C LYS A 5 -0.94 -3.44 -9.46
N ARG A 6 -0.68 -4.75 -9.56
CA ARG A 6 -1.08 -5.76 -8.58
C ARG A 6 -0.35 -5.54 -7.25
N SER A 7 0.98 -5.47 -7.30
CA SER A 7 1.83 -5.17 -6.14
C SER A 7 1.39 -3.90 -5.42
N ASN A 8 1.14 -2.82 -6.17
CA ASN A 8 0.67 -1.55 -5.63
C ASN A 8 -0.71 -1.67 -4.96
N ARG A 9 -1.62 -2.48 -5.52
CA ARG A 9 -2.95 -2.70 -4.93
C ARG A 9 -2.87 -3.50 -3.62
N ILE A 10 -1.99 -4.50 -3.55
CA ILE A 10 -1.70 -5.26 -2.32
C ILE A 10 -1.15 -4.32 -1.24
N LEU A 11 -0.12 -3.52 -1.57
CA LEU A 11 0.48 -2.57 -0.62
C LEU A 11 -0.53 -1.55 -0.13
N LYS A 12 -1.38 -1.00 -1.01
CA LYS A 12 -2.43 -0.07 -0.59
C LYS A 12 -3.44 -0.70 0.37
N ALA A 13 -3.79 -1.98 0.17
CA ALA A 13 -4.71 -2.67 1.06
C ALA A 13 -4.12 -2.87 2.47
N LEU A 14 -2.86 -3.31 2.54
CA LEU A 14 -2.13 -3.43 3.81
C LEU A 14 -1.92 -2.07 4.48
N TYR A 15 -1.49 -1.06 3.72
CA TYR A 15 -1.30 0.30 4.22
C TYR A 15 -2.59 0.92 4.77
N LYS A 16 -3.73 0.66 4.13
CA LYS A 16 -5.04 1.11 4.63
C LYS A 16 -5.33 0.54 6.01
N LYS A 17 -5.04 -0.75 6.23
CA LYS A 17 -5.21 -1.41 7.52
C LYS A 17 -4.26 -0.84 8.58
N GLU A 18 -2.99 -0.67 8.23
CA GLU A 18 -1.98 -0.05 9.09
C GLU A 18 -2.37 1.37 9.51
N LYS A 19 -2.84 2.19 8.56
CA LYS A 19 -3.31 3.54 8.84
C LYS A 19 -4.54 3.54 9.74
N ALA A 20 -5.51 2.66 9.48
CA ALA A 20 -6.72 2.53 10.29
C ALA A 20 -6.38 2.17 11.75
N TYR A 21 -5.41 1.28 11.97
CA TYR A 21 -4.88 0.96 13.29
C TYR A 21 -4.25 2.18 13.99
N LYS A 22 -3.38 2.92 13.28
CA LYS A 22 -2.73 4.13 13.82
C LYS A 22 -3.73 5.22 14.19
N THR A 23 -4.78 5.40 13.39
CA THR A 23 -5.78 6.47 13.57
C THR A 23 -6.98 6.07 14.42
N SER A 24 -7.11 4.80 14.83
CA SER A 24 -8.27 4.36 15.60
C SER A 24 -8.27 5.00 17.00
N PRO A 25 -9.39 5.64 17.42
CA PRO A 25 -9.53 6.20 18.76
C PRO A 25 -9.79 5.12 19.82
N GLU A 26 -10.18 3.91 19.42
CA GLU A 26 -10.56 2.83 20.32
C GLU A 26 -9.33 2.01 20.78
N PRO A 27 -9.03 1.95 22.09
CA PRO A 27 -7.90 1.18 22.62
C PRO A 27 -8.05 -0.32 22.39
N GLU A 28 -9.28 -0.84 22.37
CA GLU A 28 -9.56 -2.27 22.15
C GLU A 28 -9.23 -2.70 20.72
N TYR A 29 -9.50 -1.83 19.74
CA TYR A 29 -9.10 -2.03 18.35
C TYR A 29 -7.58 -2.15 18.20
N LYS A 30 -6.81 -1.52 19.10
CA LYS A 30 -5.34 -1.60 19.10
C LYS A 30 -4.79 -2.88 19.73
N LYS A 31 -5.63 -3.66 20.43
CA LYS A 31 -5.21 -4.94 21.04
C LYS A 31 -5.33 -6.12 20.07
N ASP A 32 -6.16 -6.01 19.03
CA ASP A 32 -6.29 -7.06 18.02
C ASP A 32 -5.27 -6.87 16.88
N PHE A 33 -4.14 -7.58 16.96
CA PHE A 33 -3.11 -7.58 15.91
C PHE A 33 -3.62 -8.09 14.55
N ASN A 34 -4.81 -8.70 14.45
CA ASN A 34 -5.37 -9.12 13.16
C ASN A 34 -5.87 -7.94 12.31
N VAL A 35 -6.12 -6.78 12.92
CA VAL A 35 -6.67 -5.63 12.19
C VAL A 35 -5.71 -5.12 11.13
N ILE A 36 -4.39 -5.18 11.38
CA ILE A 36 -3.32 -4.76 10.45
C ILE A 36 -2.95 -5.82 9.40
N LYS A 37 -3.44 -7.05 9.56
CA LYS A 37 -2.99 -8.24 8.84
C LYS A 37 -3.91 -8.60 7.66
N LEU A 38 -3.38 -9.21 6.60
CA LEU A 38 -4.16 -9.88 5.56
C LEU A 38 -3.71 -11.32 5.35
N THR A 39 -4.66 -12.23 5.15
CA THR A 39 -4.35 -13.60 4.71
C THR A 39 -4.12 -13.65 3.19
N PHE A 40 -3.48 -14.71 2.70
CA PHE A 40 -3.36 -14.93 1.27
C PHE A 40 -4.72 -14.92 0.58
N MET A 41 -5.71 -15.65 1.10
CA MET A 41 -7.04 -15.72 0.50
C MET A 41 -7.72 -14.35 0.40
N GLN A 42 -7.56 -13.49 1.41
CA GLN A 42 -8.04 -12.11 1.34
C GLN A 42 -7.38 -11.34 0.21
N ILE A 43 -6.07 -11.54 -0.02
CA ILE A 43 -5.36 -10.91 -1.14
C ILE A 43 -5.81 -11.52 -2.48
N LYS A 44 -5.93 -12.85 -2.58
CA LYS A 44 -6.39 -13.56 -3.79
C LYS A 44 -7.78 -13.10 -4.21
N ASN A 45 -8.68 -12.86 -3.26
CA ASN A 45 -10.03 -12.37 -3.52
C ASN A 45 -10.05 -10.95 -4.14
N MET A 46 -8.97 -10.18 -4.03
CA MET A 46 -8.84 -8.89 -4.73
C MET A 46 -8.60 -9.06 -6.24
N PHE A 47 -8.18 -10.25 -6.66
CA PHE A 47 -7.80 -10.59 -8.02
C PHE A 47 -8.49 -11.91 -8.46
N PRO A 48 -9.83 -11.90 -8.65
CA PRO A 48 -10.59 -13.12 -8.93
C PRO A 48 -10.15 -13.78 -10.25
N ASN A 49 -9.79 -12.97 -11.25
CA ASN A 49 -9.40 -13.44 -12.59
C ASN A 49 -7.94 -13.90 -12.68
N ASP A 50 -7.13 -13.63 -11.66
CA ASP A 50 -5.72 -14.04 -11.64
C ASP A 50 -5.59 -15.47 -11.10
N SER A 51 -4.63 -16.24 -11.62
CA SER A 51 -4.33 -17.55 -11.07
C SER A 51 -3.73 -17.45 -9.67
N TYR A 52 -3.96 -18.48 -8.85
CA TYR A 52 -3.39 -18.59 -7.50
C TYR A 52 -1.88 -18.38 -7.52
N ALA A 53 -1.18 -19.12 -8.38
CA ALA A 53 0.28 -19.06 -8.53
C ALA A 53 0.78 -17.66 -8.89
N SER A 54 0.07 -16.91 -9.74
CA SER A 54 0.47 -15.56 -10.12
C SER A 54 0.39 -14.58 -8.95
N VAL A 55 -0.64 -14.70 -8.11
CA VAL A 55 -0.76 -13.89 -6.89
C VAL A 55 0.31 -14.30 -5.87
N ALA A 56 0.55 -15.60 -5.70
CA ALA A 56 1.59 -16.13 -4.81
C ALA A 56 2.98 -15.62 -5.20
N MET A 57 3.35 -15.65 -6.49
CA MET A 57 4.62 -15.09 -6.99
C MET A 57 4.73 -13.58 -6.72
N THR A 58 3.62 -12.84 -6.82
CA THR A 58 3.62 -11.40 -6.52
C THR A 58 3.90 -11.15 -5.04
N ILE A 59 3.32 -11.97 -4.16
CA ILE A 59 3.54 -11.89 -2.71
C ILE A 59 4.97 -12.31 -2.36
N LYS A 60 5.48 -13.38 -2.97
CA LYS A 60 6.87 -13.81 -2.84
C LYS A 60 7.85 -12.70 -3.19
N PHE A 61 7.68 -12.09 -4.36
CA PHE A 61 8.47 -10.93 -4.75
C PHE A 61 8.40 -9.79 -3.71
N LEU A 62 7.21 -9.47 -3.20
CA LEU A 62 7.04 -8.41 -2.20
C LEU A 62 7.70 -8.74 -0.84
N LEU A 63 7.76 -10.01 -0.46
CA LEU A 63 8.43 -10.48 0.76
C LEU A 63 9.95 -10.49 0.61
N GLU A 64 10.46 -11.04 -0.50
CA GLU A 64 11.89 -11.05 -0.82
C GLU A 64 12.46 -9.63 -0.87
N GLU A 65 11.69 -8.71 -1.46
CA GLU A 65 12.04 -7.30 -1.54
C GLU A 65 11.66 -6.49 -0.29
N THR A 66 11.23 -7.13 0.81
CA THR A 66 10.92 -6.49 2.11
C THR A 66 9.88 -5.36 2.06
N TYR A 67 9.01 -5.37 1.04
CA TYR A 67 7.88 -4.45 0.96
C TYR A 67 6.73 -4.85 1.91
N ILE A 68 6.64 -6.13 2.23
CA ILE A 68 5.70 -6.73 3.19
C ILE A 68 6.46 -7.75 4.04
N HIS A 69 5.88 -8.16 5.17
CA HIS A 69 6.42 -9.21 6.03
C HIS A 69 5.36 -10.21 6.43
N THR A 70 5.77 -11.42 6.77
CA THR A 70 4.90 -12.37 7.49
C THR A 70 4.78 -11.97 8.96
N ASP A 71 3.69 -12.36 9.61
CA ASP A 71 3.47 -12.10 11.03
C ASP A 71 4.17 -13.07 11.98
N ILE A 72 4.87 -14.07 11.43
CA ILE A 72 5.68 -15.03 12.18
C ILE A 72 7.12 -14.52 12.29
N VAL A 73 7.61 -14.39 13.52
CA VAL A 73 8.98 -13.99 13.85
C VAL A 73 9.96 -15.05 13.35
N GLY A 74 11.02 -14.63 12.65
CA GLY A 74 12.03 -15.55 12.10
C GLY A 74 11.71 -16.15 10.72
N SER A 75 10.52 -15.87 10.15
CA SER A 75 10.20 -16.18 8.74
C SER A 75 9.81 -14.94 7.93
N GLU A 76 10.23 -13.75 8.39
CA GLU A 76 9.69 -12.45 7.98
C GLU A 76 9.67 -12.22 6.46
N ASN A 77 10.62 -12.81 5.73
CA ASN A 77 10.81 -12.62 4.30
C ASN A 77 10.68 -13.93 3.49
N THR A 78 10.29 -15.03 4.12
CA THR A 78 10.28 -16.35 3.49
C THR A 78 9.02 -17.12 3.88
N PHE A 79 8.33 -17.68 2.90
CA PHE A 79 7.23 -18.60 3.14
C PHE A 79 7.27 -19.73 2.11
N ASP A 80 6.77 -20.89 2.53
CA ASP A 80 6.42 -21.95 1.61
C ASP A 80 5.00 -21.71 1.09
N ILE A 81 4.80 -21.84 -0.23
CA ILE A 81 3.52 -21.52 -0.89
C ILE A 81 2.38 -22.34 -0.28
N ASP A 82 2.66 -23.59 0.07
CA ASP A 82 1.70 -24.50 0.70
C ASP A 82 1.32 -24.06 2.13
N ALA A 83 2.24 -23.38 2.82
CA ALA A 83 2.00 -22.89 4.17
C ALA A 83 1.16 -21.60 4.16
N LEU A 84 1.23 -20.82 3.07
CA LEU A 84 0.40 -19.64 2.85
C LEU A 84 -1.09 -19.98 2.68
N ASP A 85 -1.38 -21.16 2.12
CA ASP A 85 -2.73 -21.63 1.80
C ASP A 85 -3.52 -22.09 3.04
N ASN A 86 -2.80 -22.63 4.04
CA ASN A 86 -3.40 -23.09 5.30
C ASN A 86 -3.82 -21.95 6.25
N GLY A 87 -3.67 -20.68 5.84
CA GLY A 87 -4.06 -19.51 6.64
C GLY A 87 -3.15 -19.23 7.85
N ASN A 88 -2.05 -19.98 7.98
CA ASN A 88 -1.09 -19.84 9.07
C ASN A 88 -0.22 -18.59 8.96
N TYR A 89 -0.04 -18.06 7.74
CA TYR A 89 0.74 -16.86 7.49
C TYR A 89 -0.19 -15.69 7.19
N LYS A 90 -0.04 -14.63 7.97
CA LYS A 90 -0.66 -13.35 7.68
C LYS A 90 0.42 -12.35 7.28
N LEU A 91 0.04 -11.40 6.45
CA LEU A 91 0.93 -10.44 5.85
C LEU A 91 0.66 -9.06 6.44
N ILE A 92 1.74 -8.34 6.75
CA ILE A 92 1.76 -6.96 7.20
C ILE A 92 2.59 -6.11 6.24
N ILE A 93 2.35 -4.80 6.19
CA ILE A 93 3.18 -3.91 5.37
C ILE A 93 4.53 -3.65 6.06
N GLY A 94 5.62 -3.67 5.29
CA GLY A 94 6.94 -3.28 5.76
C GLY A 94 7.23 -1.79 5.56
N GLU A 95 8.26 -1.27 6.23
CA GLU A 95 8.70 0.13 6.14
C GLU A 95 9.02 0.57 4.70
N LYS A 96 9.64 -0.32 3.90
CA LYS A 96 9.91 -0.06 2.48
C LYS A 96 8.61 0.06 1.66
N GLY A 97 7.57 -0.71 2.00
CA GLY A 97 6.24 -0.62 1.42
C GLY A 97 5.53 0.69 1.72
N ILE A 98 5.60 1.13 2.99
CA ILE A 98 5.06 2.41 3.43
C ILE A 98 5.76 3.55 2.67
N THR A 99 7.08 3.58 2.73
CA THR A 99 7.91 4.62 2.09
C THR A 99 7.65 4.69 0.59
N TYR A 100 7.52 3.55 -0.10
CA TYR A 100 7.20 3.52 -1.52
C TYR A 100 5.85 4.19 -1.85
N LEU A 101 4.81 3.94 -1.03
CA LEU A 101 3.49 4.54 -1.24
C LEU A 101 3.49 6.03 -0.94
N GLU A 102 4.19 6.45 0.11
CA GLU A 102 4.29 7.86 0.51
C GLU A 102 5.09 8.66 -0.50
N GLN A 103 6.26 8.17 -0.91
CA GLN A 103 7.09 8.81 -1.95
C GLN A 103 6.31 9.01 -3.26
N LYS A 104 5.50 8.02 -3.65
CA LYS A 104 4.65 8.14 -4.84
C LYS A 104 3.62 9.26 -4.71
N ASN A 105 3.02 9.43 -3.53
CA ASN A 105 2.12 10.55 -3.26
C ASN A 105 2.88 11.88 -3.28
N TYR A 106 4.05 11.96 -2.65
CA TYR A 106 4.90 13.17 -2.67
C TYR A 106 5.28 13.58 -4.09
N VAL A 107 5.70 12.63 -4.93
CA VAL A 107 6.03 12.90 -6.35
C VAL A 107 4.81 13.39 -7.12
N LEU A 108 3.61 12.86 -6.82
CA LEU A 108 2.36 13.34 -7.43
C LEU A 108 2.06 14.78 -7.01
N PHE A 109 2.13 15.09 -5.71
CA PHE A 109 1.91 16.44 -5.19
C PHE A 109 2.93 17.45 -5.72
N ALA A 110 4.19 17.05 -5.83
CA ALA A 110 5.24 17.88 -6.42
C ALA A 110 4.96 18.26 -7.88
N LYS A 111 4.12 17.52 -8.60
CA LYS A 111 3.67 17.86 -9.96
C LYS A 111 2.39 18.69 -9.97
N ILE A 112 1.44 18.37 -9.10
CA ILE A 112 0.12 19.02 -9.06
C ILE A 112 0.20 20.42 -8.46
N VAL A 113 0.98 20.61 -7.39
CA VAL A 113 1.06 21.91 -6.69
C VAL A 113 1.57 23.02 -7.62
N PRO A 114 2.68 22.86 -8.37
CA PRO A 114 3.10 23.88 -9.32
C PRO A 114 2.05 24.18 -10.39
N LEU A 115 1.36 23.15 -10.90
CA LEU A 115 0.31 23.33 -11.92
C LEU A 115 -0.84 24.19 -11.39
N ILE A 116 -1.31 23.91 -10.17
CA ILE A 116 -2.37 24.70 -9.53
C ILE A 116 -1.91 26.15 -9.33
N ILE A 117 -0.68 26.35 -8.85
CA ILE A 117 -0.11 27.69 -8.68
C ILE A 117 -0.08 28.43 -10.01
N SER A 118 0.37 27.78 -11.10
CA SER A 118 0.38 28.38 -12.44
C SER A 118 -1.02 28.78 -12.92
N ILE A 119 -2.04 27.93 -12.70
CA ILE A 119 -3.43 28.23 -13.08
C ILE A 119 -3.95 29.42 -12.29
N VAL A 120 -3.73 29.45 -10.97
CA VAL A 120 -4.19 30.55 -10.11
C VAL A 120 -3.49 31.86 -10.49
N SER A 121 -2.17 31.84 -10.70
CA SER A 121 -1.41 33.01 -11.16
C SER A 121 -1.90 33.52 -12.51
N PHE A 122 -2.25 32.62 -13.44
CA PHE A 122 -2.79 33.00 -14.73
C PHE A 122 -4.17 33.66 -14.62
N ILE A 123 -5.07 33.12 -13.80
CA ILE A 123 -6.40 33.71 -13.55
C ILE A 123 -6.25 35.10 -12.92
N ILE A 124 -5.38 35.25 -11.92
CA ILE A 124 -5.09 36.55 -11.31
C ILE A 124 -4.58 37.53 -12.37
N SER A 125 -3.65 37.11 -13.22
CA SER A 125 -3.12 37.95 -14.30
C SER A 125 -4.20 38.43 -15.27
N ILE A 126 -5.14 37.56 -15.65
CA ILE A 126 -6.26 37.95 -16.51
C ILE A 126 -7.19 38.93 -15.80
N LEU A 127 -7.53 38.67 -14.53
CA LEU A 127 -8.39 39.57 -13.76
C LEU A 127 -7.76 40.95 -13.61
N THR A 128 -6.45 41.02 -13.35
CA THR A 128 -5.72 42.28 -13.30
C THR A 128 -5.76 43.01 -14.64
N LEU A 129 -5.64 42.31 -15.77
CA LEU A 129 -5.72 42.90 -17.12
C LEU A 129 -7.13 43.41 -17.48
N ILE A 130 -8.19 42.80 -16.94
CA ILE A 130 -9.57 43.22 -17.21
C ILE A 130 -9.99 44.38 -16.29
N ILE A 131 -9.47 44.42 -15.06
CA ILE A 131 -9.85 45.40 -14.04
C ILE A 131 -9.02 46.71 -14.15
N ASN A 132 -7.75 46.64 -14.57
CA ASN A 132 -6.92 47.81 -14.93
C ASN A 132 -6.97 48.10 -16.42
#